data_AF-A0A936KCR1-F1
#
_entry.id   AF-A0A936KCR1-F1
#
_cell.length_a   1.000
_cell.length_b   1.000
_cell.length_c   1.000
_cell.angle_alpha   90.00
_cell.angle_beta   90.00
_cell.angle_gamma   90.00
#
_symmetry.space_group_name_H-M   'P 1'
#
loop_
_entity.id
_entity.type
_entity.pdbx_description
1 polymer ?
#
loop_
_entity_poly.entity_id
_entity_poly.type
_entity_poly.pdbx_seq_one_letter_code
_entity_poly.pdbx_strand_id
1 'polypeptide(L)'
;MQAASSPALIEQSRRNAKRLAKQAGIPLHQAQDQTASQHGFGNWSQFVKRGSRPIALPATPAQREPYRFYLHGDESEKEPGHYYCAQCDLFMTPDHFDESHRQPHGEYAFKAIERFKRSPTDYTDHGYRPDNPPNLLTKAIEKVRRAHDAREASRSSFHRWIEQQKDRNDPVGDLAGDVMSDKEFPIRANTLQTMQRYLNRAWASQGAKDALKRAWSEFTAMQRP
;
A
#
# COMPACT_ATOMS: atom_id res chain seq x y z
N MET A 1 4.96 32.71 -2.47
CA MET A 1 4.29 32.50 -3.77
C MET A 1 3.07 31.64 -3.53
N GLN A 2 1.85 32.19 -3.58
CA GLN A 2 0.62 31.41 -3.34
C GLN A 2 0.21 30.74 -4.65
N ALA A 3 0.15 29.41 -4.65
CA ALA A 3 -0.07 28.59 -5.83
C ALA A 3 -1.55 28.60 -6.23
N ALA A 4 -1.81 28.65 -7.54
CA ALA A 4 -3.13 28.46 -8.11
C ALA A 4 -3.72 27.10 -7.69
N SER A 5 -5.05 27.02 -7.59
CA SER A 5 -5.77 25.79 -7.27
C SER A 5 -5.39 24.67 -8.24
N SER A 6 -4.68 23.64 -7.76
CA SER A 6 -4.32 22.49 -8.58
C SER A 6 -5.57 21.65 -8.91
N PRO A 7 -5.59 20.90 -10.02
CA PRO A 7 -6.73 20.02 -10.34
C PRO A 7 -7.06 19.01 -9.24
N ALA A 8 -6.04 18.50 -8.55
CA ALA A 8 -6.21 17.57 -7.42
C ALA A 8 -6.86 18.25 -6.21
N LEU A 9 -6.46 19.49 -5.90
CA LEU A 9 -7.04 20.27 -4.80
C LEU A 9 -8.52 20.59 -5.09
N ILE A 10 -8.85 20.98 -6.32
CA ILE A 10 -10.24 21.25 -6.72
C ILE A 10 -11.11 20.01 -6.52
N GLU A 11 -10.62 18.84 -6.93
CA GLU A 11 -11.37 17.59 -6.81
C GLU A 11 -11.53 17.14 -5.35
N GLN A 12 -10.50 17.31 -4.52
CA GLN A 12 -10.59 17.09 -3.07
C GLN A 12 -11.62 18.02 -2.42
N SER A 13 -11.60 19.31 -2.75
CA SER A 13 -12.52 20.29 -2.20
C SER A 13 -13.98 20.07 -2.65
N ARG A 14 -14.23 19.51 -3.84
CA ARG A 14 -15.59 19.08 -4.25
C ARG A 14 -16.15 18.00 -3.33
N ARG A 15 -15.30 17.05 -2.94
CA ARG A 15 -15.68 15.93 -2.07
C ARG A 15 -15.95 16.42 -0.65
N ASN A 16 -15.13 17.35 -0.17
CA ASN A 16 -15.33 18.02 1.12
C ASN A 16 -16.65 18.82 1.14
N ALA A 17 -16.96 19.57 0.08
CA ALA A 17 -18.22 20.31 -0.02
C ALA A 17 -19.45 19.38 0.01
N LYS A 18 -19.39 18.22 -0.66
CA LYS A 18 -20.46 17.21 -0.59
C LYS A 18 -20.65 16.65 0.82
N ARG A 19 -19.54 16.41 1.54
CA ARG A 19 -19.56 15.94 2.94
C ARG A 19 -20.17 16.98 3.85
N LEU A 20 -19.76 18.24 3.71
CA LEU A 20 -20.28 19.37 4.48
C LEU A 20 -21.77 19.61 4.23
N ALA A 21 -22.23 19.55 2.97
CA ALA A 21 -23.64 19.65 2.64
C ALA A 21 -24.50 18.60 3.35
N LYS A 22 -24.03 17.35 3.38
CA LYS A 22 -24.72 16.23 4.04
C LYS A 22 -24.71 16.35 5.56
N GLN A 23 -23.61 16.80 6.16
CA GLN A 23 -23.46 16.90 7.61
C GLN A 23 -24.20 18.11 8.20
N ALA A 24 -24.14 19.26 7.51
CA ALA A 24 -24.77 20.49 7.98
C ALA A 24 -26.19 20.69 7.46
N GLY A 25 -26.69 19.78 6.61
CA GLY A 25 -28.03 19.90 6.00
C GLY A 25 -28.18 21.12 5.08
N ILE A 26 -27.07 21.66 4.57
CA ILE A 26 -27.07 22.86 3.72
C ILE A 26 -27.02 22.49 2.23
N PRO A 27 -27.57 23.35 1.34
CA PRO A 27 -27.44 23.17 -0.10
C PRO A 27 -25.97 23.05 -0.55
N LEU A 28 -25.72 22.19 -1.55
CA LEU A 28 -24.36 21.89 -2.04
C LEU A 28 -23.58 23.14 -2.48
N HIS A 29 -24.24 24.12 -3.11
CA HIS A 29 -23.57 25.35 -3.55
C HIS A 29 -23.06 26.18 -2.36
N GLN A 30 -23.82 26.23 -1.27
CA GLN A 30 -23.42 26.92 -0.03
C GLN A 30 -22.22 26.22 0.63
N ALA A 31 -22.22 24.88 0.65
CA ALA A 31 -21.09 24.10 1.13
C ALA A 31 -19.82 24.26 0.25
N GLN A 32 -20.01 24.41 -1.06
CA GLN A 32 -18.92 24.71 -2.00
C GLN A 32 -18.31 26.09 -1.73
N ASP A 33 -19.12 27.12 -1.53
CA ASP A 33 -18.62 28.47 -1.23
C ASP A 33 -17.91 28.54 0.14
N GLN A 34 -18.42 27.83 1.14
CA GLN A 34 -17.72 27.68 2.43
C GLN A 34 -16.38 26.97 2.28
N THR A 35 -16.33 25.92 1.47
CA THR A 35 -15.06 25.20 1.17
C THR A 35 -14.09 26.10 0.40
N ALA A 36 -14.56 26.92 -0.54
CA ALA A 36 -13.74 27.89 -1.26
C ALA A 36 -13.16 28.98 -0.34
N SER A 37 -13.96 29.43 0.62
CA SER A 37 -13.55 30.43 1.62
C SER A 37 -12.41 29.95 2.51
N GLN A 38 -12.39 28.66 2.85
CA GLN A 38 -11.27 28.03 3.57
C GLN A 38 -9.94 28.09 2.80
N HIS A 39 -10.01 28.23 1.47
CA HIS A 39 -8.85 28.39 0.60
C HIS A 39 -8.55 29.87 0.22
N GLY A 40 -9.27 30.83 0.82
CA GLY A 40 -9.07 32.26 0.58
C GLY A 40 -9.77 32.81 -0.67
N PHE A 41 -10.77 32.10 -1.20
CA PHE A 41 -11.56 32.53 -2.35
C PHE A 41 -12.96 32.96 -1.92
N GLY A 42 -13.51 34.01 -2.54
CA GLY A 42 -14.82 34.54 -2.17
C GLY A 42 -16.00 33.65 -2.57
N ASN A 43 -15.79 32.73 -3.52
CA ASN A 43 -16.77 31.72 -3.92
C ASN A 43 -16.12 30.57 -4.69
N TRP A 44 -16.87 29.50 -4.89
CA TRP A 44 -16.46 28.28 -5.57
C TRP A 44 -15.99 28.51 -7.00
N SER A 45 -16.63 29.44 -7.73
CA SER A 45 -16.26 29.75 -9.11
C SER A 45 -14.86 30.38 -9.19
N GLN A 46 -14.50 31.26 -8.26
CA GLN A 46 -13.16 31.83 -8.16
C GLN A 46 -12.12 30.76 -7.81
N PHE A 47 -12.47 29.83 -6.92
CA PHE A 47 -11.58 28.73 -6.52
C PHE A 47 -11.27 27.74 -7.66
N VAL A 48 -12.24 27.43 -8.53
CA VAL A 48 -12.05 26.47 -9.64
C VAL A 48 -11.46 27.12 -10.89
N LYS A 49 -11.63 28.43 -11.07
CA LYS A 49 -11.15 29.15 -12.26
C LYS A 49 -9.63 29.30 -12.19
N ARG A 50 -8.94 28.60 -13.10
CA ARG A 50 -7.48 28.68 -13.28
C ARG A 50 -7.06 30.13 -13.48
N GLY A 51 -6.29 30.68 -12.56
CA GLY A 51 -5.75 32.05 -12.62
C GLY A 51 -6.39 33.08 -11.68
N SER A 52 -7.43 32.73 -10.92
CA SER A 52 -7.94 33.63 -9.89
C SER A 52 -6.98 33.66 -8.69
N ARG A 53 -6.53 34.85 -8.28
CA ARG A 53 -5.75 35.02 -7.04
C ARG A 53 -6.70 35.13 -5.84
N PRO A 54 -6.38 34.48 -4.70
CA PRO A 54 -7.18 34.61 -3.49
C PRO A 54 -7.19 36.05 -2.96
N ILE A 55 -8.29 36.44 -2.32
CA ILE A 55 -8.37 37.73 -1.63
C ILE A 55 -7.63 37.56 -0.30
N ALA A 56 -6.53 38.29 -0.12
CA ALA A 56 -5.66 38.13 1.03
C ALA A 56 -6.36 38.61 2.32
N LEU A 57 -6.69 37.68 3.21
CA LEU A 57 -6.90 37.97 4.63
C LEU A 57 -5.54 38.04 5.34
N PRO A 58 -5.39 38.86 6.40
CA PRO A 58 -4.13 39.00 7.12
C PRO A 58 -3.78 37.68 7.83
N ALA A 59 -2.65 37.09 7.43
CA ALA A 59 -2.19 35.80 7.95
C ALA A 59 -1.24 36.00 9.14
N THR A 60 -1.65 35.57 10.32
CA THR A 60 -0.74 35.17 11.39
C THR A 60 -0.07 33.85 10.95
N PRO A 61 1.25 33.68 11.05
CA PRO A 61 1.90 32.42 10.73
C PRO A 61 1.55 31.39 11.80
N ALA A 62 0.53 30.58 11.54
CA ALA A 62 0.23 29.42 12.36
C ALA A 62 1.40 28.43 12.25
N GLN A 63 2.07 28.16 13.37
CA GLN A 63 2.99 27.03 13.50
C GLN A 63 2.20 25.78 13.11
N ARG A 64 2.50 25.19 11.95
CA ARG A 64 1.85 23.94 11.53
C ARG A 64 2.38 22.84 12.44
N GLU A 65 1.54 22.34 13.33
CA GLU A 65 1.84 21.11 14.06
C GLU A 65 2.24 20.01 13.06
N PRO A 66 3.26 19.21 13.37
CA PRO A 66 3.69 18.11 12.51
C PRO A 66 2.50 17.17 12.26
N TYR A 67 2.17 16.94 10.99
CA TYR A 67 1.06 16.08 10.59
C TYR A 67 1.37 14.62 10.94
N ARG A 68 0.43 13.90 11.56
CA ARG A 68 0.59 12.49 11.92
C ARG A 68 0.29 11.58 10.72
N PHE A 69 1.23 10.71 10.38
CA PHE A 69 1.09 9.68 9.35
C PHE A 69 0.54 8.37 9.95
N TYR A 70 -0.65 7.97 9.50
CA TYR A 70 -1.35 6.77 9.96
C TYR A 70 -1.23 5.62 8.95
N LEU A 71 -1.03 4.42 9.46
CA LEU A 71 -1.11 3.17 8.72
C LEU A 71 -2.41 2.44 9.09
N HIS A 72 -2.75 1.46 8.28
CA HIS A 72 -3.99 0.72 8.43
C HIS A 72 -4.11 0.06 9.81
N GLY A 73 -5.19 0.35 10.51
CA GLY A 73 -5.48 -0.15 11.85
C GLY A 73 -4.90 0.71 12.98
N ASP A 74 -4.17 1.78 12.68
CA ASP A 74 -3.63 2.66 13.73
C ASP A 74 -4.71 3.47 14.41
N GLU A 75 -4.60 3.63 15.71
CA GLU A 75 -5.50 4.45 16.50
C GLU A 75 -5.24 5.95 16.30
N SER A 76 -6.33 6.73 16.25
CA SER A 76 -6.29 8.19 16.27
C SER A 76 -5.86 8.70 17.65
N GLU A 77 -4.91 9.62 17.67
CA GLU A 77 -4.50 10.31 18.90
C GLU A 77 -5.52 11.34 19.37
N LYS A 78 -6.32 11.85 18.43
CA LYS A 78 -7.35 12.88 18.71
C LYS A 78 -8.66 12.25 19.17
N GLU A 79 -8.93 11.03 18.72
CA GLU A 79 -10.19 10.32 18.94
C GLU A 79 -9.92 8.85 19.29
N PRO A 80 -9.53 8.56 20.54
CA PRO A 80 -9.32 7.18 20.99
C PRO A 80 -10.52 6.28 20.67
N GLY A 81 -10.25 5.03 20.32
CA GLY A 81 -11.26 4.09 19.82
C GLY A 81 -11.62 4.22 18.34
N HIS A 82 -11.00 5.16 17.60
CA HIS A 82 -11.10 5.24 16.14
C HIS A 82 -9.79 4.85 15.47
N TYR A 83 -9.87 4.04 14.42
CA TYR A 83 -8.72 3.44 13.76
C TYR A 83 -8.71 3.74 12.27
N TYR A 84 -7.53 4.05 11.72
CA TYR A 84 -7.39 4.45 10.33
C TYR A 84 -7.58 3.28 9.35
N CYS A 85 -8.56 3.37 8.47
CA CYS A 85 -8.75 2.46 7.36
C CYS A 85 -8.15 3.04 6.07
N ALA A 86 -7.01 2.52 5.61
CA ALA A 86 -6.35 2.98 4.39
C ALA A 86 -7.11 2.62 3.10
N GLN A 87 -8.06 1.68 3.15
CA GLN A 87 -8.90 1.34 1.99
C GLN A 87 -10.06 2.33 1.84
N CYS A 88 -10.62 2.79 2.95
CA CYS A 88 -11.67 3.82 2.98
C CYS A 88 -11.12 5.24 3.04
N ASP A 89 -9.85 5.40 3.41
CA ASP A 89 -9.19 6.68 3.71
C ASP A 89 -9.91 7.47 4.83
N LEU A 90 -10.35 6.76 5.87
CA LEU A 90 -11.14 7.30 6.98
C LEU A 90 -10.79 6.62 8.30
N PHE A 91 -11.04 7.33 9.40
CA PHE A 91 -11.04 6.75 10.74
C PHE A 91 -12.39 6.08 11.01
N MET A 92 -12.34 4.84 11.47
CA MET A 92 -13.49 3.97 11.64
C MET A 92 -13.50 3.35 13.05
N THR A 93 -14.69 2.95 13.51
CA THR A 93 -14.82 2.19 14.76
C THR A 93 -14.29 0.75 14.59
N PRO A 94 -14.03 0.02 15.69
CA PRO A 94 -13.56 -1.37 15.62
C PRO A 94 -14.43 -2.28 14.75
N ASP A 95 -15.75 -2.14 14.84
CA ASP A 95 -16.74 -2.97 14.12
C ASP A 95 -16.51 -2.98 12.59
N HIS A 96 -15.99 -1.88 12.04
CA HIS A 96 -15.69 -1.81 10.61
C HIS A 96 -14.61 -2.82 10.18
N PHE A 97 -13.69 -3.18 11.06
CA PHE A 97 -12.60 -4.11 10.75
C PHE A 97 -13.03 -5.58 10.79
N ASP A 98 -14.26 -5.86 11.20
CA ASP A 98 -14.94 -7.15 11.02
C ASP A 98 -15.64 -7.23 9.64
N GLU A 99 -15.83 -6.11 8.95
CA GLU A 99 -16.39 -6.07 7.60
C GLU A 99 -15.37 -6.56 6.56
N SER A 100 -15.87 -7.20 5.50
CA SER A 100 -15.01 -7.72 4.44
C SER A 100 -14.58 -6.62 3.47
N HIS A 101 -13.27 -6.51 3.29
CA HIS A 101 -12.63 -5.70 2.26
C HIS A 101 -12.05 -6.55 1.13
N ARG A 102 -11.56 -5.91 0.06
CA ARG A 102 -10.87 -6.60 -1.06
C ARG A 102 -9.66 -7.41 -0.58
N GLN A 103 -9.01 -6.96 0.48
CA GLN A 103 -7.91 -7.67 1.13
C GLN A 103 -8.19 -7.80 2.62
N PRO A 104 -7.83 -8.95 3.25
CA PRO A 104 -7.94 -9.11 4.68
C PRO A 104 -7.18 -8.01 5.43
N HIS A 105 -7.84 -7.38 6.41
CA HIS A 105 -7.29 -6.25 7.16
C HIS A 105 -5.90 -6.53 7.73
N GLY A 106 -5.69 -7.70 8.36
CA GLY A 106 -4.40 -8.08 8.92
C GLY A 106 -3.27 -8.21 7.88
N GLU A 107 -3.57 -8.74 6.69
CA GLU A 107 -2.57 -8.86 5.61
C GLU A 107 -2.22 -7.49 5.04
N TYR A 108 -3.22 -6.63 4.84
CA TYR A 108 -3.03 -5.26 4.37
C TYR A 108 -2.18 -4.46 5.35
N ALA A 109 -2.52 -4.50 6.64
CA ALA A 109 -1.79 -3.80 7.69
C ALA A 109 -0.34 -4.29 7.81
N PHE A 110 -0.11 -5.61 7.80
CA PHE A 110 1.23 -6.19 7.79
C PHE A 110 2.07 -5.65 6.62
N LYS A 111 1.55 -5.69 5.38
CA LYS A 111 2.26 -5.20 4.19
C LYS A 111 2.56 -3.71 4.28
N ALA A 112 1.61 -2.90 4.77
CA ALA A 112 1.80 -1.46 4.94
C ALA A 112 2.91 -1.16 5.96
N ILE A 113 2.94 -1.88 7.09
CA ILE A 113 3.98 -1.75 8.12
C ILE A 113 5.35 -2.18 7.57
N GLU A 114 5.44 -3.32 6.88
CA GLU A 114 6.72 -3.77 6.30
C GLU A 114 7.25 -2.81 5.24
N ARG A 115 6.36 -2.24 4.42
CA ARG A 115 6.74 -1.22 3.43
C ARG A 115 7.25 0.05 4.12
N PHE A 116 6.55 0.51 5.16
CA PHE A 116 6.96 1.66 5.95
C PHE A 116 8.35 1.44 6.58
N LYS A 117 8.60 0.27 7.19
CA LYS A 117 9.90 -0.06 7.79
C LYS A 117 11.08 -0.02 6.81
N ARG A 118 10.86 -0.38 5.54
CA ARG A 118 11.90 -0.39 4.51
C ARG A 118 12.29 1.01 4.05
N SER A 119 11.31 1.91 3.95
CA SER A 119 11.53 3.28 3.47
C SER A 119 10.67 4.28 4.25
N PRO A 120 10.97 4.60 5.52
CA PRO A 120 10.12 5.49 6.32
C PRO A 120 10.01 6.90 5.73
N THR A 121 11.11 7.44 5.21
CA THR A 121 11.22 8.78 4.63
C THR A 121 10.23 9.01 3.49
N ASP A 122 10.04 8.02 2.62
CA ASP A 122 9.09 8.08 1.49
C ASP A 122 7.65 8.38 1.94
N TYR A 123 7.33 8.17 3.22
CA TYR A 123 6.01 8.42 3.82
C TYR A 123 5.99 9.63 4.76
N THR A 124 7.11 9.94 5.42
CA THR A 124 7.17 10.93 6.50
C THR A 124 7.86 12.24 6.13
N ASP A 125 8.16 12.49 4.84
CA ASP A 125 8.75 13.76 4.40
C ASP A 125 8.00 15.02 4.87
N HIS A 126 6.70 14.91 5.15
CA HIS A 126 5.84 16.00 5.62
C HIS A 126 5.06 15.67 6.90
N GLY A 127 5.43 14.60 7.58
CA GLY A 127 4.71 14.14 8.77
C GLY A 127 5.57 13.31 9.70
N TYR A 128 4.97 12.79 10.76
CA TYR A 128 5.64 11.95 11.74
C TYR A 128 4.80 10.71 12.02
N ARG A 129 5.48 9.61 12.33
CA ARG A 129 4.90 8.38 12.86
C ARG A 129 5.74 7.91 14.05
N PRO A 130 5.15 7.63 15.22
CA PRO A 130 5.83 7.00 16.34
C PRO A 130 6.31 5.61 16.02
N ASP A 131 7.28 5.16 16.80
CA ASP A 131 7.89 3.84 16.63
C ASP A 131 6.90 2.70 16.90
N ASN A 132 5.97 2.89 17.84
CA ASN A 132 5.00 1.86 18.23
C ASN A 132 3.60 2.44 18.47
N PRO A 133 2.89 2.87 17.41
CA PRO A 133 1.54 3.39 17.55
C PRO A 133 0.56 2.25 17.86
N PRO A 134 -0.40 2.45 18.76
CA PRO A 134 -1.47 1.46 19.01
C PRO A 134 -2.17 1.08 17.71
N ASN A 135 -2.33 -0.21 17.48
CA ASN A 135 -2.95 -0.73 16.27
C ASN A 135 -3.95 -1.84 16.61
N LEU A 136 -5.21 -1.67 16.17
CA LEU A 136 -6.30 -2.62 16.41
C LEU A 136 -5.98 -4.04 15.89
N LEU A 137 -5.20 -4.11 14.81
CA LEU A 137 -4.96 -5.35 14.07
C LEU A 137 -3.73 -6.12 14.57
N THR A 138 -3.16 -5.76 15.72
CA THR A 138 -1.90 -6.34 16.24
C THR A 138 -1.88 -7.87 16.19
N LYS A 139 -2.92 -8.55 16.71
CA LYS A 139 -3.01 -10.03 16.68
C LYS A 139 -3.07 -10.59 15.26
N ALA A 140 -3.80 -9.94 14.37
CA ALA A 140 -3.92 -10.37 12.97
C ALA A 140 -2.59 -10.16 12.21
N ILE A 141 -1.91 -9.04 12.46
CA ILE A 141 -0.58 -8.74 11.92
C ILE A 141 0.44 -9.80 12.38
N GLU A 142 0.44 -10.15 13.67
CA GLU A 142 1.33 -11.19 14.21
C GLU A 142 1.07 -12.56 13.57
N LYS A 143 -0.19 -12.94 13.36
CA LYS A 143 -0.56 -14.19 12.68
C LYS A 143 -0.01 -14.21 11.25
N VAL A 144 -0.21 -13.13 10.49
CA VAL A 144 0.31 -13.00 9.11
C VAL A 144 1.83 -13.03 9.09
N ARG A 145 2.48 -12.31 10.01
CA ARG A 145 3.95 -12.31 10.16
C ARG A 145 4.50 -13.71 10.39
N ARG A 146 3.93 -14.46 11.35
CA ARG A 146 4.34 -15.86 11.60
C ARG A 146 4.18 -16.74 10.37
N ALA A 147 3.09 -16.59 9.63
CA ALA A 147 2.86 -17.35 8.40
C ALA A 147 3.86 -16.98 7.29
N HIS A 148 4.15 -15.68 7.14
CA HIS A 148 5.16 -15.17 6.22
C HIS A 148 6.56 -15.70 6.58
N ASP A 149 6.98 -15.58 7.83
CA ASP A 149 8.30 -16.02 8.30
C ASP A 149 8.46 -17.54 8.17
N ALA A 150 7.41 -18.31 8.47
CA ALA A 150 7.38 -19.75 8.25
C ALA A 150 7.48 -20.11 6.75
N ARG A 151 6.84 -19.34 5.87
CA ARG A 151 6.96 -19.51 4.41
C ARG A 151 8.39 -19.24 3.96
N GLU A 152 8.96 -18.11 4.34
CA GLU A 152 10.34 -17.71 3.97
C GLU A 152 11.40 -18.67 4.51
N ALA A 153 11.26 -19.13 5.76
CA ALA A 153 12.14 -20.15 6.34
C ALA A 153 12.10 -21.46 5.55
N SER A 154 10.93 -21.83 5.03
CA SER A 154 10.73 -23.09 4.32
C SER A 154 11.23 -23.11 2.87
N ARG A 155 11.65 -21.97 2.32
CA ARG A 155 12.19 -21.91 0.95
C ARG A 155 13.39 -22.84 0.80
N SER A 156 13.46 -23.57 -0.31
CA SER A 156 14.62 -24.41 -0.63
C SER A 156 15.79 -23.57 -1.12
N SER A 157 17.00 -24.12 -1.10
CA SER A 157 18.19 -23.46 -1.66
C SER A 157 18.02 -23.13 -3.15
N PHE A 158 17.36 -24.01 -3.91
CA PHE A 158 17.03 -23.73 -5.30
C PHE A 158 16.07 -22.54 -5.44
N HIS A 159 15.01 -22.46 -4.62
CA HIS A 159 14.09 -21.32 -4.67
C HIS A 159 14.78 -20.00 -4.31
N ARG A 160 15.74 -20.01 -3.38
CA ARG A 160 16.55 -18.81 -3.10
C ARG A 160 17.45 -18.44 -4.28
N TRP A 161 18.03 -19.44 -4.94
CA TRP A 161 18.88 -19.23 -6.10
C TRP A 161 18.12 -18.74 -7.34
N ILE A 162 16.96 -19.33 -7.65
CA ILE A 162 16.18 -18.98 -8.85
C ILE A 162 15.61 -17.55 -8.78
N GLU A 163 15.25 -17.07 -7.59
CA GLU A 163 14.81 -15.68 -7.39
C GLU A 163 15.87 -14.67 -7.87
N GLN A 164 17.16 -14.97 -7.68
CA GLN A 164 18.26 -14.12 -8.11
C GLN A 164 18.44 -14.09 -9.64
N GLN A 165 17.78 -15.00 -10.36
CA GLN A 165 17.90 -15.11 -11.82
C GLN A 165 16.86 -14.25 -12.56
N LYS A 166 15.91 -13.61 -11.86
CA LYS A 166 14.74 -12.93 -12.44
C LYS A 166 15.03 -11.84 -13.47
N ASP A 167 16.21 -11.21 -13.41
CA ASP A 167 16.57 -10.10 -14.29
C ASP A 167 17.40 -10.55 -15.51
N ARG A 168 17.55 -11.87 -15.73
CA ARG A 168 18.21 -12.43 -16.92
C ARG A 168 17.29 -12.35 -18.13
N ASN A 169 17.86 -12.02 -19.29
CA ASN A 169 17.15 -12.04 -20.57
C ASN A 169 17.38 -13.38 -21.31
N ASP A 170 17.01 -14.48 -20.66
CA ASP A 170 17.09 -15.83 -21.21
C ASP A 170 15.96 -16.71 -20.64
N PRO A 171 15.74 -17.94 -21.13
CA PRO A 171 14.66 -18.78 -20.63
C PRO A 171 14.71 -19.09 -19.13
N VAL A 172 15.89 -19.01 -18.49
CA VAL A 172 16.02 -19.20 -17.03
C VAL A 172 15.51 -17.96 -16.28
N GLY A 173 15.78 -16.76 -16.80
CA GLY A 173 15.21 -15.52 -16.30
C GLY A 173 13.70 -15.45 -16.47
N ASP A 174 13.18 -15.85 -17.64
CA ASP A 174 11.73 -15.94 -17.88
C ASP A 174 11.06 -16.88 -16.86
N LEU A 175 11.63 -18.08 -16.68
CA LEU A 175 11.17 -19.03 -15.67
C LEU A 175 11.21 -18.42 -14.26
N ALA A 176 12.29 -17.71 -13.90
CA ALA A 176 12.41 -17.08 -12.60
C ALA A 176 11.29 -16.04 -12.37
N GLY A 177 10.96 -15.24 -13.38
CA GLY A 177 9.81 -14.33 -13.36
C GLY A 177 8.48 -15.04 -13.12
N ASP A 178 8.25 -16.17 -13.81
CA ASP A 178 7.06 -17.00 -13.64
C ASP A 178 6.97 -17.57 -12.21
N VAL A 179 8.08 -18.12 -11.69
CA VAL A 179 8.17 -18.69 -10.34
C VAL A 179 7.88 -17.63 -9.28
N MET A 180 8.33 -16.39 -9.45
CA MET A 180 8.05 -15.29 -8.49
C MET A 180 6.62 -14.78 -8.57
N SER A 181 5.96 -14.93 -9.73
CA SER A 181 4.58 -14.54 -9.94
C SER A 181 3.58 -15.60 -9.45
N ASP A 182 3.98 -16.86 -9.45
CA ASP A 182 3.17 -18.00 -9.03
C ASP A 182 3.19 -18.21 -7.50
N LYS A 183 2.08 -17.82 -6.85
CA LYS A 183 1.91 -17.96 -5.39
C LYS A 183 1.87 -19.41 -4.91
N GLU A 184 1.43 -20.33 -5.79
CA GLU A 184 1.28 -21.75 -5.50
C GLU A 184 2.53 -22.56 -5.86
N PHE A 185 3.56 -21.92 -6.42
CA PHE A 185 4.81 -22.59 -6.75
C PHE A 185 5.39 -23.30 -5.50
N PRO A 186 5.87 -24.55 -5.62
CA PRO A 186 6.29 -25.34 -4.48
C PRO A 186 7.66 -24.89 -3.96
N ILE A 187 7.69 -23.80 -3.19
CA ILE A 187 8.92 -23.14 -2.72
C ILE A 187 9.83 -24.04 -1.87
N ARG A 188 9.26 -25.10 -1.27
CA ARG A 188 9.95 -26.08 -0.43
C ARG A 188 10.59 -27.20 -1.25
N ALA A 189 10.28 -27.30 -2.54
CA ALA A 189 10.78 -28.38 -3.39
C ALA A 189 12.31 -28.32 -3.47
N ASN A 190 12.92 -29.45 -3.15
CA ASN A 190 14.37 -29.64 -3.13
C ASN A 190 14.84 -30.68 -4.17
N THR A 191 13.96 -31.12 -5.07
CA THR A 191 14.29 -32.05 -6.16
C THR A 191 13.67 -31.60 -7.47
N LEU A 192 14.43 -31.72 -8.56
CA LEU A 192 13.96 -31.44 -9.93
C LEU A 192 12.64 -32.15 -10.26
N GLN A 193 12.52 -33.42 -9.88
CA GLN A 193 11.34 -34.23 -10.13
C GLN A 193 10.06 -33.63 -9.51
N THR A 194 10.16 -33.05 -8.31
CA THR A 194 9.01 -32.44 -7.63
C THR A 194 8.52 -31.21 -8.39
N MET A 195 9.42 -30.34 -8.85
CA MET A 195 9.04 -29.17 -9.65
C MET A 195 8.57 -29.54 -11.05
N GLN A 196 9.17 -30.54 -11.69
CA GLN A 196 8.69 -31.05 -12.98
C GLN A 196 7.26 -31.59 -12.88
N ARG A 197 6.95 -32.35 -11.82
CA ARG A 197 5.59 -32.82 -11.55
C ARG A 197 4.61 -31.65 -11.36
N TYR A 198 5.03 -30.60 -10.65
CA TYR A 198 4.25 -29.38 -10.50
C TYR A 198 3.96 -28.72 -11.85
N LEU A 199 5.01 -28.43 -12.65
CA LEU A 199 4.84 -27.81 -13.97
C LEU A 199 3.98 -28.65 -14.91
N ASN A 200 4.08 -29.98 -14.85
CA ASN A 200 3.21 -30.88 -15.63
C ASN A 200 1.74 -30.74 -15.20
N ARG A 201 1.46 -30.73 -13.89
CA ARG A 201 0.10 -30.56 -13.37
C ARG A 201 -0.47 -29.17 -13.67
N ALA A 202 0.38 -28.15 -13.71
CA ALA A 202 0.03 -26.79 -14.08
C ALA A 202 -0.09 -26.58 -15.60
N TRP A 203 0.07 -27.64 -16.41
CA TRP A 203 0.03 -27.56 -17.88
C TRP A 203 1.03 -26.55 -18.46
N ALA A 204 2.18 -26.37 -17.80
CA ALA A 204 3.20 -25.44 -18.24
C ALA A 204 3.72 -25.82 -19.64
N SER A 205 4.18 -24.81 -20.37
CA SER A 205 4.74 -24.99 -21.71
C SER A 205 5.98 -25.89 -21.68
N GLN A 206 6.30 -26.51 -22.83
CA GLN A 206 7.52 -27.30 -22.96
C GLN A 206 8.77 -26.44 -22.70
N GLY A 207 8.75 -25.17 -23.14
CA GLY A 207 9.81 -24.19 -22.86
C GLY A 207 10.05 -23.98 -21.37
N ALA A 208 9.01 -23.82 -20.56
CA ALA A 208 9.15 -23.68 -19.10
C ALA A 208 9.74 -24.94 -18.44
N LYS A 209 9.35 -26.13 -18.93
CA LYS A 209 9.90 -27.41 -18.44
C LYS A 209 11.38 -27.57 -18.78
N ASP A 210 11.79 -27.16 -19.97
CA ASP A 210 13.19 -27.24 -20.39
C ASP A 210 14.05 -26.15 -19.73
N ALA A 211 13.51 -24.94 -19.54
CA ALA A 211 14.11 -23.91 -18.70
C ALA A 211 14.33 -24.41 -17.27
N LEU A 212 13.37 -25.13 -16.67
CA LEU A 212 13.54 -25.70 -15.32
C LEU A 212 14.69 -26.72 -15.26
N LYS A 213 14.82 -27.60 -16.26
CA LYS A 213 15.94 -28.55 -16.32
C LYS A 213 17.28 -27.82 -16.41
N ARG A 214 17.36 -26.79 -17.26
CA ARG A 214 18.56 -25.96 -17.43
C ARG A 214 18.91 -25.23 -16.13
N ALA A 215 17.94 -24.55 -15.53
CA ALA A 215 18.08 -23.85 -14.27
C ALA A 215 18.58 -24.78 -13.14
N TRP A 216 18.03 -25.99 -13.06
CA TRP A 216 18.47 -26.99 -12.09
C TRP A 216 19.90 -27.47 -12.34
N SER A 217 20.28 -27.68 -13.60
CA SER A 217 21.65 -28.01 -13.97
C SER A 217 22.63 -26.92 -13.55
N GLU A 218 22.33 -25.65 -13.86
CA GLU A 218 23.15 -24.49 -13.45
C GLU A 218 23.29 -24.40 -11.92
N PHE A 219 22.18 -24.53 -11.19
CA PHE A 219 22.17 -24.55 -9.73
C PHE A 219 23.05 -25.67 -9.15
N THR A 220 22.91 -26.90 -9.64
CA THR A 220 23.70 -28.04 -9.14
C THR A 220 25.19 -27.91 -9.46
N ALA A 221 25.54 -27.30 -10.59
CA ALA A 221 26.93 -27.04 -10.95
C ALA A 221 27.58 -26.05 -9.97
N MET A 222 26.85 -25.02 -9.53
CA MET A 222 27.35 -24.07 -8.52
C MET A 222 27.51 -24.68 -7.11
N GLN A 223 26.80 -25.77 -6.80
CA GLN A 223 26.92 -26.45 -5.51
C GLN A 223 28.06 -27.47 -5.44
N ARG A 224 28.71 -27.75 -6.56
CA ARG A 224 29.89 -28.61 -6.58
C ARG A 224 31.11 -27.77 -6.19
N PRO A 225 31.88 -28.17 -5.16
CA PRO A 225 33.09 -27.46 -4.75
C PRO A 225 34.18 -27.47 -5.81
#